data_AF-A0A1F7WK93-F1
#
_entry.id   AF-A0A1F7WK93-F1
#
_cell.length_a   1.000
_cell.length_b   1.000
_cell.length_c   1.000
_cell.angle_alpha   90.00
_cell.angle_beta   90.00
_cell.angle_gamma   90.00
#
_symmetry.space_group_name_H-M   'P 1'
#
loop_
_entity.id
_entity.type
_entity.pdbx_description
1 polymer ?
#
loop_
_entity_poly.entity_id
_entity_poly.type
_entity_poly.pdbx_seq_one_letter_code
_entity_poly.pdbx_strand_id
1 'polypeptide(L)'
;MVQKISSLIVSIYITALLYANLFFIKQLTLVKGADELFWNHLAIFIIILIPVFFLINKYISAPVSRGAMKPLRAVLLLIALVGLILTVLYHIIPLEPIYNLPAQVDQIFASETAFTVWLIAPLLVLFI
;
A
#
# COMPACT_ATOMS: atom_id res chain seq x y z
N MET A 1 -11.82 -10.37 -21.03
CA MET A 1 -11.46 -8.96 -21.32
C MET A 1 -11.79 -8.05 -20.14
N VAL A 2 -13.03 -8.09 -19.63
CA VAL A 2 -13.51 -7.29 -18.48
C VAL A 2 -12.59 -7.41 -17.25
N GLN A 3 -12.23 -8.62 -16.81
CA GLN A 3 -11.36 -8.83 -15.64
C GLN A 3 -9.98 -8.16 -15.72
N LYS A 4 -9.39 -8.06 -16.92
CA LYS A 4 -8.08 -7.41 -17.13
C LYS A 4 -8.20 -5.89 -17.00
N ILE A 5 -9.28 -5.31 -17.51
CA ILE A 5 -9.56 -3.88 -17.42
C ILE A 5 -9.84 -3.51 -15.95
N SER A 6 -10.67 -4.30 -15.25
CA SER A 6 -10.93 -4.10 -13.82
C SER A 6 -9.63 -4.17 -13.00
N SER A 7 -8.78 -5.16 -13.26
CA SER A 7 -7.46 -5.27 -12.61
C SER A 7 -6.59 -4.06 -12.87
N LEU A 8 -6.55 -3.55 -14.11
CA LEU A 8 -5.76 -2.36 -14.45
C LEU A 8 -6.25 -1.13 -13.70
N ILE A 9 -7.55 -0.86 -13.68
CA ILE A 9 -8.14 0.30 -13.00
C ILE A 9 -7.84 0.25 -11.50
N VAL A 10 -8.09 -0.89 -10.85
CA VAL A 10 -7.80 -1.09 -9.42
C VAL A 10 -6.31 -0.90 -9.13
N SER A 11 -5.45 -1.42 -10.02
CA SER A 11 -4.00 -1.30 -9.84
C SER A 11 -3.52 0.13 -9.98
N ILE A 12 -4.03 0.90 -10.95
CA ILE A 12 -3.70 2.33 -11.10
C ILE A 12 -4.10 3.10 -9.83
N TYR A 13 -5.28 2.83 -9.27
CA TYR A 13 -5.73 3.47 -8.04
C TYR A 13 -4.82 3.15 -6.85
N ILE A 14 -4.51 1.87 -6.64
CA ILE A 14 -3.60 1.43 -5.56
C ILE A 14 -2.21 2.02 -5.76
N THR A 15 -1.69 2.02 -6.99
CA THR A 15 -0.37 2.60 -7.30
C THR A 15 -0.34 4.09 -7.05
N ALA A 16 -1.38 4.85 -7.42
CA ALA A 16 -1.46 6.26 -7.11
C ALA A 16 -1.45 6.53 -5.60
N LEU A 17 -2.18 5.72 -4.84
CA LEU A 17 -2.18 5.80 -3.38
C LEU A 17 -0.80 5.50 -2.78
N LEU A 18 -0.12 4.43 -3.24
CA LEU A 18 1.24 4.10 -2.82
C LEU A 18 2.20 5.23 -3.17
N TYR A 19 2.22 5.63 -4.43
CA TYR A 19 3.13 6.66 -4.93
C TYR A 19 3.02 7.98 -4.15
N ALA A 20 1.82 8.37 -3.74
CA ALA A 20 1.61 9.59 -2.95
C ALA A 20 2.10 9.48 -1.49
N ASN A 21 2.17 8.27 -0.92
CA ASN A 21 2.32 8.07 0.52
C ASN A 21 3.58 7.28 0.92
N LEU A 22 4.29 6.68 -0.02
CA LEU A 22 5.54 5.97 0.24
C LEU A 22 6.64 6.96 0.67
N PHE A 23 7.17 6.79 1.89
CA PHE A 23 8.13 7.70 2.51
C PHE A 23 9.40 7.95 1.65
N PHE A 24 9.81 6.97 0.84
CA PHE A 24 11.04 7.01 0.06
C PHE A 24 10.89 7.61 -1.35
N ILE A 25 9.69 7.97 -1.81
CA ILE A 25 9.49 8.49 -3.18
C ILE A 25 10.29 9.78 -3.39
N LYS A 26 10.31 10.66 -2.39
CA LYS A 26 11.10 11.91 -2.40
C LYS A 26 12.61 11.68 -2.54
N GLN A 27 13.11 10.50 -2.15
CA GLN A 27 14.52 10.12 -2.23
C GLN A 27 14.88 9.54 -3.60
N LEU A 28 13.89 9.00 -4.34
CA LEU A 28 14.06 8.45 -5.68
C LEU A 28 14.01 9.53 -6.78
N THR A 29 13.50 10.72 -6.45
CA THR A 29 13.45 11.88 -7.34
C THR A 29 14.78 12.61 -7.35
N LEU A 30 15.74 12.07 -8.11
CA LEU A 30 17.14 12.52 -8.12
C LEU A 30 17.45 13.62 -9.15
N VAL A 31 16.46 14.11 -9.89
CA VAL A 31 16.68 14.95 -11.08
C VAL A 31 16.19 16.39 -10.87
N LYS A 32 16.93 17.36 -11.40
CA LYS A 32 16.69 18.81 -11.20
C LYS A 32 15.99 19.51 -12.37
N GLY A 33 16.02 18.95 -13.59
CA GLY A 33 15.36 19.52 -14.76
C GLY A 33 13.85 19.25 -14.78
N ALA A 34 13.04 20.22 -15.21
CA ALA A 34 11.57 20.11 -15.18
C ALA A 34 11.03 18.97 -16.05
N ASP A 35 11.55 18.80 -17.27
CA ASP A 35 11.14 17.73 -18.18
C ASP A 35 11.60 16.35 -17.68
N GLU A 36 12.82 16.29 -17.15
CA GLU A 36 13.40 15.06 -16.62
C GLU A 36 12.71 14.61 -15.32
N LEU A 37 12.18 15.55 -14.54
CA LEU A 37 11.41 15.29 -13.33
C LEU A 37 10.10 14.56 -13.65
N PHE A 38 9.39 14.95 -14.71
CA PHE A 38 8.19 14.25 -15.16
C PHE A 38 8.49 12.79 -15.51
N TRP A 39 9.54 12.55 -16.32
CA TRP A 39 9.93 11.20 -16.73
C TRP A 39 10.41 10.35 -15.55
N ASN A 40 11.10 10.95 -14.57
CA ASN A 40 11.51 10.25 -13.36
C ASN A 40 10.30 9.80 -12.52
N HIS A 41 9.34 10.71 -12.28
CA HIS A 41 8.10 10.39 -11.58
C HIS A 41 7.28 9.31 -12.31
N LEU A 42 7.17 9.41 -13.63
CA LEU A 42 6.50 8.41 -14.45
C LEU A 42 7.19 7.04 -14.37
N ALA A 43 8.52 7.01 -14.41
CA ALA A 43 9.30 5.78 -14.28
C ALA A 43 9.06 5.11 -12.91
N ILE A 44 9.12 5.88 -11.81
CA ILE A 44 8.84 5.38 -10.46
C ILE A 44 7.41 4.83 -10.38
N PHE A 45 6.43 5.56 -10.92
CA PHE A 45 5.03 5.12 -10.95
C PHE A 45 4.87 3.79 -11.70
N ILE A 46 5.49 3.65 -12.88
CA ILE A 46 5.44 2.41 -13.67
C ILE A 46 6.10 1.25 -12.93
N ILE A 47 7.24 1.48 -12.26
CA ILE A 47 7.94 0.47 -11.46
C ILE A 47 7.03 -0.09 -10.35
N ILE A 48 6.21 0.76 -9.72
CA ILE A 48 5.24 0.33 -8.69
C ILE A 48 3.99 -0.29 -9.34
N LEU A 49 3.54 0.23 -10.48
CA LEU A 49 2.34 -0.24 -11.18
C LEU A 49 2.46 -1.70 -11.61
N ILE A 50 3.60 -2.09 -12.17
CA ILE A 50 3.83 -3.43 -12.70
C ILE A 50 3.56 -4.53 -11.64
N PRO A 51 4.24 -4.55 -10.47
CA PRO A 51 4.03 -5.59 -9.47
C PRO A 51 2.61 -5.54 -8.89
N VAL A 52 2.03 -4.35 -8.68
CA VAL A 52 0.64 -4.21 -8.22
C VAL A 52 -0.32 -4.81 -9.24
N PHE A 53 -0.14 -4.53 -10.52
CA PHE A 53 -0.98 -5.07 -11.59
C PHE A 53 -0.94 -6.59 -11.65
N PHE A 54 0.25 -7.19 -11.63
CA PHE A 54 0.37 -8.65 -11.63
C PHE A 54 -0.30 -9.28 -10.42
N LEU A 55 -0.14 -8.67 -9.23
CA LEU A 55 -0.74 -9.15 -8.01
C LEU A 55 -2.26 -9.06 -8.04
N ILE A 56 -2.82 -7.91 -8.38
CA ILE A 56 -4.27 -7.71 -8.45
C ILE A 56 -4.89 -8.57 -9.53
N ASN A 57 -4.26 -8.66 -10.71
CA ASN A 57 -4.74 -9.51 -11.80
C ASN A 57 -4.75 -10.99 -11.42
N LYS A 58 -3.75 -11.46 -10.66
CA LYS A 58 -3.72 -12.83 -10.11
C LYS A 58 -4.94 -13.07 -9.21
N TYR A 59 -5.32 -12.14 -8.34
CA TYR A 59 -6.45 -12.33 -7.41
C TYR A 59 -7.82 -12.15 -8.04
N ILE A 60 -8.00 -11.19 -8.94
CA ILE A 60 -9.28 -10.96 -9.62
C ILE A 60 -9.59 -12.10 -10.60
N SER A 61 -8.56 -12.68 -11.22
CA SER A 61 -8.75 -13.74 -12.22
C SER A 61 -8.67 -15.15 -11.62
N ALA A 62 -8.22 -15.30 -10.38
CA ALA A 62 -8.09 -16.62 -9.76
C ALA A 62 -9.47 -17.21 -9.42
N PRO A 63 -9.74 -18.48 -9.78
CA PRO A 63 -10.88 -19.20 -9.24
C PRO A 63 -10.73 -19.35 -7.71
N VAL A 64 -11.85 -19.47 -7.00
CA VAL A 64 -11.89 -19.64 -5.54
C VAL A 64 -11.22 -20.98 -5.15
N SER A 65 -9.90 -20.99 -4.99
CA SER A 65 -9.14 -22.21 -4.66
C SER A 65 -9.21 -22.51 -3.16
N ARG A 66 -9.36 -23.77 -2.75
CA ARG A 66 -9.31 -24.18 -1.33
C ARG A 66 -7.88 -24.63 -0.97
N GLY A 67 -6.95 -23.68 -0.86
CA GLY A 67 -5.57 -23.95 -0.45
C GLY A 67 -5.40 -23.99 1.08
N ALA A 68 -4.50 -24.84 1.57
CA ALA A 68 -4.19 -24.99 3.00
C ALA A 68 -3.67 -23.70 3.67
N MET A 69 -3.14 -22.75 2.90
CA MET A 69 -2.66 -21.45 3.40
C MET A 69 -3.75 -20.39 3.57
N LYS A 70 -4.98 -20.65 3.13
CA LYS A 70 -6.11 -19.71 3.27
C LYS A 70 -6.34 -19.16 4.68
N PRO A 71 -6.38 -19.97 5.76
CA PRO A 71 -6.64 -19.45 7.09
C PRO A 71 -5.51 -18.55 7.59
N LEU A 72 -4.25 -18.96 7.39
CA LEU A 72 -3.09 -18.14 7.73
C LEU A 72 -3.14 -16.80 7.02
N ARG A 73 -3.42 -16.82 5.73
CA ARG A 73 -3.52 -15.60 4.93
C ARG A 73 -4.67 -14.71 5.36
N ALA A 74 -5.82 -15.27 5.72
CA ALA A 74 -6.94 -14.50 6.23
C ALA A 74 -6.58 -13.79 7.55
N VAL A 75 -5.87 -14.48 8.46
CA VAL A 75 -5.37 -13.89 9.71
C VAL A 75 -4.37 -12.77 9.42
N LEU A 76 -3.41 -12.98 8.53
CA LEU A 76 -2.44 -11.95 8.15
C LEU A 76 -3.12 -10.75 7.47
N LEU A 77 -4.12 -10.98 6.61
CA LEU A 77 -4.89 -9.89 5.98
C LEU A 77 -5.66 -9.11 7.03
N LEU A 78 -6.27 -9.77 8.00
CA LEU A 78 -6.98 -9.11 9.10
C LEU A 78 -6.03 -8.21 9.90
N ILE A 79 -4.86 -8.72 10.28
CA ILE A 79 -3.84 -7.95 11.00
C ILE A 79 -3.39 -6.74 10.17
N ALA A 80 -3.09 -6.95 8.89
CA ALA A 80 -2.67 -5.88 7.98
C ALA A 80 -3.76 -4.82 7.81
N LEU A 81 -5.03 -5.22 7.70
CA LEU A 81 -6.16 -4.30 7.55
C LEU A 81 -6.40 -3.50 8.83
N VAL A 82 -6.37 -4.15 9.99
CA VAL A 82 -6.51 -3.48 11.29
C VAL A 82 -5.38 -2.46 11.49
N GLY A 83 -4.14 -2.85 11.23
CA GLY A 83 -3.00 -1.94 11.32
C GLY A 83 -3.11 -0.76 10.35
N LEU A 84 -3.54 -1.00 9.10
CA LEU A 84 -3.80 0.06 8.14
C LEU A 84 -4.87 1.04 8.63
N ILE A 85 -6.00 0.53 9.13
CA ILE A 85 -7.08 1.38 9.67
C ILE A 85 -6.57 2.22 10.84
N LEU A 86 -5.88 1.61 11.80
CA LEU A 86 -5.33 2.35 12.94
C LEU A 86 -4.36 3.44 12.48
N THR A 87 -3.46 3.13 11.56
CA THR A 87 -2.48 4.10 11.07
C THR A 87 -3.14 5.25 10.30
N VAL A 88 -4.16 4.96 9.49
CA VAL A 88 -4.98 5.98 8.82
C VAL A 88 -5.65 6.90 9.85
N LEU A 89 -6.21 6.34 10.92
CA LEU A 89 -6.84 7.14 11.98
C LEU A 89 -5.83 8.06 12.66
N TYR A 90 -4.62 7.58 12.95
CA TYR A 90 -3.53 8.38 13.51
C TYR A 90 -3.12 9.56 12.62
N HIS A 91 -3.18 9.41 11.30
CA HIS A 91 -2.75 10.45 10.36
C HIS A 91 -3.88 11.40 9.93
N ILE A 92 -5.14 10.98 10.04
CA ILE A 92 -6.31 11.80 9.68
C ILE A 92 -6.88 12.54 10.88
N ILE A 93 -6.91 11.89 12.05
CA ILE A 93 -7.53 12.44 13.25
C ILE A 93 -6.42 12.94 14.17
N PRO A 94 -6.47 14.21 14.61
CA PRO A 94 -5.58 14.68 15.67
C PRO A 94 -5.96 13.98 16.98
N LEU A 95 -5.27 12.88 17.32
CA LEU A 95 -5.56 12.07 18.51
C LEU A 95 -4.96 12.65 19.80
N GLU A 96 -4.00 13.58 19.69
CA GLU A 96 -3.33 14.26 20.81
C GLU A 96 -4.27 14.85 21.88
N PRO A 97 -5.44 15.44 21.56
CA PRO A 97 -6.36 15.96 22.57
C PRO A 97 -7.30 14.89 23.16
N ILE A 98 -7.38 13.70 22.56
CA ILE A 98 -8.44 12.71 22.83
C ILE A 98 -7.89 11.49 23.58
N TYR A 99 -6.63 11.09 23.35
CA TYR A 99 -6.07 9.87 23.92
C TYR A 99 -4.56 9.97 24.16
N ASN A 100 -4.12 9.62 25.39
CA ASN A 100 -2.71 9.43 25.73
C ASN A 100 -2.38 7.93 25.68
N LEU A 101 -1.98 7.44 24.51
CA LEU A 101 -1.55 6.06 24.36
C LEU A 101 -0.09 5.88 24.84
N PRO A 102 0.33 4.65 25.19
CA PRO A 102 1.72 4.39 25.51
C PRO A 102 2.63 4.73 24.32
N ALA A 103 3.79 5.34 24.58
CA ALA A 103 4.71 5.81 23.55
C ALA A 103 5.11 4.73 22.52
N GLN A 104 5.14 3.46 22.92
CA GLN A 104 5.43 2.34 22.01
C GLN A 104 4.32 2.14 20.96
N VAL A 105 3.06 2.33 21.34
CA VAL A 105 1.91 2.21 20.43
C VAL A 105 1.95 3.36 19.43
N ASP A 106 2.21 4.58 19.89
CA ASP A 106 2.31 5.75 19.02
C ASP A 106 3.42 5.60 17.97
N GLN A 107 4.59 5.04 18.34
CA GLN A 107 5.67 4.81 17.38
C GLN A 107 5.28 3.88 16.23
N ILE A 108 4.41 2.91 16.48
CA ILE A 108 3.99 1.89 15.49
C ILE A 108 2.93 2.43 14.53
N PHE A 109 2.25 3.54 14.85
CA PHE A 109 1.13 4.06 14.06
C PHE A 109 1.23 5.55 13.68
N ALA A 110 2.07 6.35 14.33
CA ALA A 110 2.14 7.79 14.09
C ALA A 110 3.22 8.20 13.08
N SER A 111 4.18 7.33 12.75
CA SER A 111 5.26 7.67 11.83
C SER A 111 4.88 7.49 10.36
N GLU A 112 5.40 8.35 9.47
CA GLU A 112 5.22 8.23 8.01
C GLU A 112 5.72 6.87 7.47
N THR A 113 6.80 6.35 8.07
CA THR A 113 7.34 5.03 7.75
C THR A 113 6.37 3.93 8.14
N ALA A 114 5.78 3.99 9.34
CA ALA A 114 4.76 3.04 9.76
C ALA A 114 3.55 3.08 8.82
N PHE A 115 3.10 4.27 8.42
CA PHE A 115 2.02 4.42 7.44
C PHE A 115 2.33 3.74 6.12
N THR A 116 3.54 3.95 5.58
CA THR A 116 4.00 3.24 4.39
C THR A 116 3.98 1.73 4.58
N VAL A 117 4.49 1.22 5.70
CA VAL A 117 4.53 -0.23 5.98
C VAL A 117 3.13 -0.82 6.03
N TRP A 118 2.21 -0.19 6.77
CA TRP A 118 0.83 -0.65 6.90
C TRP A 118 0.04 -0.52 5.60
N LEU A 119 0.38 0.44 4.72
CA LEU A 119 -0.20 0.59 3.40
C LEU A 119 0.22 -0.54 2.44
N ILE A 120 1.49 -0.97 2.52
CA ILE A 120 2.02 -2.06 1.69
C ILE A 120 1.64 -3.44 2.26
N ALA A 121 1.46 -3.57 3.58
CA ALA A 121 1.27 -4.86 4.25
C ALA A 121 0.16 -5.73 3.66
N PRO A 122 -1.06 -5.22 3.36
CA PRO A 122 -2.09 -6.03 2.72
C PRO A 122 -1.63 -6.61 1.39
N LEU A 123 -0.91 -5.84 0.57
CA LEU A 123 -0.38 -6.28 -0.72
C LEU A 123 0.68 -7.38 -0.55
N LEU A 124 1.53 -7.28 0.47
CA LEU A 124 2.51 -8.32 0.79
C LEU A 124 1.84 -9.63 1.21
N VAL A 125 0.79 -9.55 2.01
CA VAL A 125 0.03 -10.76 2.40
C VAL A 125 -0.62 -11.41 1.18
N LEU A 126 -1.01 -10.63 0.16
CA LEU A 126 -1.52 -11.18 -1.08
C LEU A 126 -0.42 -11.92 -1.89
N PHE A 127 0.88 -11.77 -1.62
CA PHE A 127 1.90 -12.61 -2.28
C PHE A 127 1.96 -14.05 -1.75
N ILE A 128 1.46 -14.28 -0.54
CA ILE A 128 1.40 -15.58 0.15
C ILE A 128 0.20 -16.40 -0.37
#